data_AF-A0A4Q2LX11-F1
#
_entry.id   AF-A0A4Q2LX11-F1
#
_cell.length_a   1.000
_cell.length_b   1.000
_cell.length_c   1.000
_cell.angle_alpha   90.00
_cell.angle_beta   90.00
_cell.angle_gamma   90.00
#
_symmetry.space_group_name_H-M   'P 1'
#
loop_
_entity.id
_entity.type
_entity.pdbx_description
1 polymer ?
#
loop_
_entity_poly.entity_id
_entity_poly.type
_entity_poly.pdbx_seq_one_letter_code
_entity_poly.pdbx_strand_id
1 'polypeptide(L)'
;MFTYIYCMEVEGISDIPNGMIGFHVPSQRYIKVRSLDQDPYAISQKYLKETGIENNIKSLALEVFKFGEEQHFNNADIYIPIVERIL
;
A
#
# COMPACT_ATOMS: atom_id res chain seq x y z
N MET A 1 5.16 17.05 2.51
CA MET A 1 4.41 16.54 3.68
C MET A 1 3.49 15.45 3.17
N PHE A 2 3.49 14.27 3.78
CA PHE A 2 2.58 13.18 3.46
C PHE A 2 1.86 12.75 4.73
N THR A 3 0.65 12.22 4.59
CA THR A 3 -0.12 11.68 5.72
C THR A 3 0.13 10.19 5.81
N TYR A 4 0.47 9.69 7.00
CA TYR A 4 0.63 8.27 7.28
C TYR A 4 -0.49 7.82 8.22
N ILE A 5 -1.16 6.73 7.87
CA ILE A 5 -2.23 6.14 8.67
C ILE A 5 -1.80 4.73 9.04
N TYR A 6 -1.70 4.46 10.34
CA TYR A 6 -1.50 3.11 10.86
C TYR A 6 -2.85 2.56 11.32
N CYS A 7 -3.31 1.50 10.67
CA CYS A 7 -4.66 0.97 10.85
C CYS A 7 -4.66 -0.57 10.82
N MET A 8 -5.79 -1.15 11.23
CA MET A 8 -6.09 -2.56 11.05
C MET A 8 -7.31 -2.71 10.16
N GLU A 9 -7.33 -3.75 9.35
CA GLU A 9 -8.52 -4.13 8.59
C GLU A 9 -9.62 -4.60 9.56
N VAL A 10 -10.86 -4.18 9.27
CA VAL A 10 -12.08 -4.59 9.96
C VAL A 10 -13.04 -5.18 8.95
N GLU A 11 -13.98 -6.02 9.39
CA GLU A 11 -14.94 -6.67 8.49
C GLU A 11 -15.87 -5.66 7.79
N GLY A 12 -16.24 -4.59 8.48
CA GLY A 12 -16.96 -3.47 7.89
C GLY A 12 -16.81 -2.16 8.64
N ILE A 13 -17.26 -1.07 8.01
CA ILE A 13 -17.26 0.28 8.59
C ILE A 13 -18.11 0.37 9.88
N SER A 14 -19.04 -0.57 10.08
CA SER A 14 -19.84 -0.69 11.30
C SER A 14 -19.04 -1.15 12.52
N ASP A 15 -17.89 -1.79 12.32
CA ASP A 15 -17.12 -2.43 13.38
C ASP A 15 -16.04 -1.52 13.97
N ILE A 16 -16.05 -0.25 13.59
CA ILE A 16 -15.06 0.73 14.04
C ILE A 16 -15.34 1.12 15.48
N PRO A 17 -14.33 1.03 16.37
CA PRO A 17 -14.49 1.44 17.76
C PRO A 17 -14.86 2.91 17.91
N ASN A 18 -15.69 3.22 18.91
CA ASN A 18 -16.06 4.59 19.25
C ASN A 18 -14.81 5.46 19.45
N GLY A 19 -14.76 6.60 18.75
CA GLY A 19 -13.63 7.54 18.81
C GLY A 19 -12.48 7.25 17.84
N MET A 20 -12.57 6.18 17.03
CA MET A 20 -11.62 5.91 15.94
C MET A 20 -12.13 6.42 14.59
N ILE A 21 -11.20 6.55 13.63
CA ILE A 21 -11.49 6.96 12.26
C ILE A 21 -11.69 5.72 11.39
N GLY A 22 -12.80 5.71 10.65
CA GLY A 22 -13.05 4.77 9.56
C GLY A 22 -12.78 5.35 8.19
N PHE A 23 -12.25 4.53 7.30
CA PHE A 23 -12.13 4.88 5.89
C PHE A 23 -12.11 3.62 5.03
N HIS A 24 -12.42 3.81 3.74
CA HIS A 24 -12.25 2.78 2.73
C HIS A 24 -10.92 3.01 2.00
N VAL A 25 -10.15 1.94 1.80
CA VAL A 25 -9.01 1.97 0.87
C VAL A 25 -9.56 2.00 -0.57
N PRO A 26 -9.09 2.90 -1.45
CA PRO A 26 -9.59 2.98 -2.81
C PRO A 26 -9.42 1.67 -3.58
N SER A 27 -10.49 1.18 -4.20
CA SER A 27 -10.41 0.08 -5.15
C SER A 27 -9.76 0.59 -6.44
N GLN A 28 -8.51 0.19 -6.66
CA GLN A 28 -7.71 0.59 -7.82
C GLN A 28 -6.60 -0.44 -8.07
N ARG A 29 -5.83 -0.23 -9.12
CA ARG A 29 -4.68 -1.08 -9.45
C ARG A 29 -3.43 -0.65 -8.69
N TYR A 30 -2.66 -1.66 -8.31
CA TYR A 30 -1.40 -1.52 -7.60
C TYR A 30 -0.34 -2.41 -8.24
N ILE A 31 0.93 -1.99 -8.16
CA ILE A 31 2.02 -2.95 -8.12
C ILE A 31 2.22 -3.42 -6.69
N LYS A 32 2.60 -4.68 -6.50
CA LYS A 32 2.88 -5.29 -5.21
C LYS A 32 4.33 -5.73 -5.18
N VAL A 33 5.07 -5.36 -4.13
CA VAL A 33 6.44 -5.81 -3.90
C VAL A 33 6.59 -6.29 -2.46
N ARG A 34 7.26 -7.44 -2.30
CA ARG A 34 7.85 -7.89 -1.04
C ARG A 34 9.31 -8.25 -1.32
N SER A 35 10.21 -7.79 -0.48
CA SER A 35 11.63 -8.11 -0.57
C SER A 35 12.20 -8.30 0.83
N LEU A 36 13.07 -9.32 0.99
CA LEU A 36 13.69 -9.67 2.27
C LEU A 36 15.04 -8.96 2.47
N ASP A 37 15.69 -8.59 1.39
CA ASP A 37 17.11 -8.27 1.30
C ASP A 37 17.39 -6.95 0.57
N GLN A 38 16.40 -6.40 -0.14
CA GLN A 38 16.51 -5.19 -0.93
C GLN A 38 15.41 -4.21 -0.55
N ASP A 39 15.67 -2.93 -0.83
CA ASP A 39 14.67 -1.88 -0.63
C ASP A 39 13.47 -2.08 -1.58
N PRO A 40 12.27 -2.41 -1.06
CA PRO A 40 11.10 -2.65 -1.90
C PRO A 40 10.67 -1.40 -2.67
N TYR A 41 10.98 -0.20 -2.18
CA TYR A 41 10.68 1.05 -2.87
C TYR A 41 11.60 1.27 -4.06
N ALA A 42 12.90 1.00 -3.92
CA ALA A 42 13.85 1.06 -5.02
C ALA A 42 13.49 0.06 -6.14
N ILE A 43 13.12 -1.17 -5.77
CA ILE A 43 12.62 -2.19 -6.72
C ILE A 43 11.38 -1.68 -7.46
N SER A 44 10.41 -1.14 -6.72
CA SER A 44 9.17 -0.60 -7.28
C SER A 44 9.42 0.52 -8.27
N GLN A 45 10.29 1.48 -7.93
CA GLN A 45 10.65 2.59 -8.81
C GLN A 45 11.33 2.12 -10.10
N LYS A 46 12.24 1.14 -10.00
CA LYS A 46 12.88 0.53 -11.16
C LYS A 46 11.86 -0.14 -12.08
N TYR A 47 10.96 -0.94 -11.52
CA TYR A 47 9.92 -1.65 -12.29
C TYR A 47 8.98 -0.68 -13.03
N LEU A 48 8.51 0.38 -12.35
CA LEU A 48 7.66 1.40 -12.97
C LEU A 48 8.37 2.08 -14.14
N LYS A 49 9.66 2.42 -13.97
CA LYS A 49 10.48 3.03 -15.02
C LYS A 49 10.67 2.10 -16.23
N GLU A 50 10.98 0.83 -16.00
CA GLU A 50 11.24 -0.16 -17.07
C GLU A 50 9.98 -0.52 -17.86
N THR A 51 8.82 -0.51 -17.21
CA THR A 51 7.53 -0.86 -17.82
C THR A 51 6.78 0.33 -18.41
N GLY A 52 7.21 1.56 -18.10
CA GLY A 52 6.46 2.77 -18.46
C GLY A 52 5.12 2.91 -17.73
N ILE A 53 4.91 2.17 -16.65
CA ILE A 53 3.72 2.28 -15.79
C ILE A 53 3.89 3.51 -14.90
N GLU A 54 2.87 4.37 -14.86
CA GLU A 54 2.88 5.57 -14.05
C GLU A 54 2.33 5.30 -12.64
N ASN A 55 3.03 5.82 -11.63
CA ASN A 55 2.55 5.86 -10.24
C ASN A 55 1.41 6.89 -10.12
N ASN A 56 0.29 6.48 -9.54
CA ASN A 56 -0.79 7.39 -9.17
C ASN A 56 -0.49 8.09 -7.84
N ILE A 57 0.33 9.15 -7.89
CA ILE A 57 0.78 9.93 -6.71
C ILE A 57 -0.35 10.64 -5.96
N LYS A 58 -1.57 10.69 -6.51
CA LYS A 58 -2.76 11.28 -5.86
C LYS A 58 -3.54 10.25 -5.04
N SER A 59 -3.05 9.03 -4.96
CA SER A 59 -3.73 7.92 -4.30
C SER A 59 -2.93 7.35 -3.14
N LEU A 60 -3.51 6.38 -2.43
CA LEU A 60 -2.96 5.82 -1.20
C LEU A 60 -2.02 4.65 -1.51
N ALA A 61 -0.74 4.76 -1.12
CA ALA A 61 0.18 3.63 -1.03
C ALA A 61 -0.02 2.88 0.30
N LEU A 62 0.24 1.57 0.32
CA LEU A 62 -0.02 0.72 1.48
C LEU A 62 1.23 -0.07 1.87
N GLU A 63 1.46 -0.19 3.17
CA GLU A 63 2.37 -1.17 3.77
C GLU A 63 1.52 -2.16 4.56
N VAL A 64 1.46 -3.41 4.10
CA VAL A 64 0.61 -4.44 4.73
C VAL A 64 1.49 -5.46 5.43
N PHE A 65 1.43 -5.47 6.75
CA PHE A 65 2.12 -6.43 7.61
C PHE A 65 1.21 -7.63 7.89
N LYS A 66 1.81 -8.83 7.93
CA LYS A 66 1.06 -10.02 8.31
C LYS A 66 0.74 -10.01 9.80
N PHE A 67 -0.51 -10.30 10.13
CA PHE A 67 -0.93 -10.41 11.52
C PHE A 67 -0.19 -11.52 12.25
N GLY A 68 0.28 -11.26 13.47
CA GLY A 68 1.01 -12.23 14.29
C GLY A 68 2.51 -12.35 13.98
N GLU A 69 3.02 -11.64 12.97
CA GLU A 69 4.46 -11.53 12.73
C GLU A 69 5.00 -10.21 13.31
N GLU A 70 6.25 -10.21 13.77
CA GLU A 70 6.93 -8.97 14.16
C GLU A 70 7.07 -8.05 12.95
N GLN A 71 6.70 -6.78 13.09
CA GLN A 71 6.73 -5.84 11.96
C GLN A 71 8.16 -5.47 11.62
N HIS A 72 8.56 -5.73 10.38
CA HIS A 72 9.87 -5.40 9.86
C HIS A 72 9.74 -4.88 8.43
N PHE A 73 10.58 -3.93 8.01
CA PHE A 73 10.48 -3.38 6.65
C PHE A 73 10.58 -4.47 5.55
N ASN A 74 11.22 -5.60 5.89
CA ASN A 74 11.42 -6.77 5.02
C ASN A 74 10.22 -7.74 4.96
N ASN A 75 9.21 -7.62 5.82
CA ASN A 75 8.05 -8.53 5.80
C ASN A 75 6.73 -7.87 5.37
N ALA A 76 6.73 -6.56 5.17
CA ALA A 76 5.61 -5.85 4.58
C ALA A 76 5.40 -6.24 3.11
N ASP A 77 4.14 -6.34 2.71
CA ASP A 77 3.73 -6.22 1.32
C ASP A 77 3.53 -4.73 1.01
N ILE A 78 4.33 -4.17 0.10
CA ILE A 78 4.24 -2.78 -0.34
C ILE A 78 3.35 -2.70 -1.58
N TYR A 79 2.33 -1.85 -1.54
CA TYR A 79 1.44 -1.58 -2.66
C TYR A 79 1.61 -0.13 -3.13
N ILE A 80 2.06 0.05 -4.37
CA ILE A 80 2.18 1.37 -5.01
C ILE A 80 1.04 1.53 -6.03
N PRO A 81 0.17 2.55 -5.89
CA PRO A 81 -0.97 2.73 -6.77
C PRO A 81 -0.49 3.14 -8.17
N ILE A 82 -1.18 2.67 -9.22
CA ILE A 82 -0.81 2.98 -10.60
C ILE A 82 -1.97 3.65 -11.34
N VAL A 83 -1.63 4.49 -12.33
CA VAL A 83 -2.63 5.15 -13.17
C VAL A 83 -3.30 4.10 -14.05
N GLU A 84 -4.61 3.97 -13.93
CA GLU A 84 -5.40 3.13 -14.82
C GLU A 84 -5.62 3.88 -16.15
N ARG A 85 -5.04 3.36 -17.23
CA ARG A 85 -5.34 3.84 -18.57
C ARG A 85 -6.52 3.03 -19.09
N ILE A 86 -7.67 3.68 -19.26
CA ILE A 86 -8.81 3.10 -19.99
C ILE A 86 -8.33 2.92 -21.43
N LEU A 87 -8.30 1.67 -21.90
CA LEU A 87 -8.04 1.31 -23.30
C LEU A 87 -9.31 1.45 -24.13
#